data_AF-A0A423VAM9-F1
#
_entry.id   AF-A0A423VAM9-F1
#
_cell.length_a   1.000
_cell.length_b   1.000
_cell.length_c   1.000
_cell.angle_alpha   90.00
_cell.angle_beta   90.00
_cell.angle_gamma   90.00
#
_symmetry.space_group_name_H-M   'P 1'
#
loop_
_entity.id
_entity.type
_entity.pdbx_description
1 polymer ?
#
loop_
_entity_poly.entity_id
_entity_poly.type
_entity_poly.pdbx_seq_one_letter_code
_entity_poly.pdbx_strand_id
1 'polypeptide(L)'
;MCSGPDTVLQMHDETFLVIRGTATFTSRDSKITANAGDYVVVPTCSPHTFGNESDEELVLYNTFTPTFYIDYFRLMAKMAAQTEDGKLTPELAKQAMERYATLQTGVTKEF
;
A
#
# COMPACT_ATOMS: atom_id res chain seq x y z
N MET A 1 14.90 3.65 -4.14
CA MET A 1 14.70 2.69 -3.03
C MET A 1 13.44 3.07 -2.27
N CYS A 2 12.32 2.41 -2.57
CA CYS A 2 11.05 2.61 -1.89
C CYS A 2 10.73 1.35 -1.08
N SER A 3 11.16 1.28 0.17
CA SER A 3 10.59 0.35 1.14
C SER A 3 10.31 1.14 2.42
N GLY A 4 9.04 1.49 2.64
CA GLY A 4 8.56 2.07 3.88
C GLY A 4 8.33 1.00 4.96
N PRO A 5 7.85 1.37 6.15
CA PRO A 5 7.41 0.39 7.14
C PRO A 5 6.29 -0.50 6.60
N ASP A 6 6.19 -1.74 7.09
CA ASP A 6 5.08 -2.61 6.73
C ASP A 6 3.75 -1.97 7.16
N THR A 7 2.73 -2.17 6.34
CA THR A 7 1.37 -1.73 6.59
C THR A 7 0.48 -2.94 6.82
N VAL A 8 -0.42 -2.83 7.79
CA VAL A 8 -1.44 -3.82 8.15
C VAL A 8 -2.81 -3.26 7.78
N LEU A 9 -3.57 -4.01 7.00
CA LEU A 9 -4.92 -3.67 6.54
C LEU A 9 -5.92 -4.49 7.36
N GLN A 10 -6.67 -3.87 8.28
CA GLN A 10 -7.52 -4.64 9.21
C GLN A 10 -8.93 -4.95 8.69
N MET A 11 -9.36 -4.28 7.62
CA MET A 11 -10.76 -4.35 7.15
C MET A 11 -10.92 -4.77 5.69
N HIS A 12 -9.82 -5.01 4.98
CA HIS A 12 -9.84 -5.39 3.57
C HIS A 12 -8.63 -6.27 3.23
N ASP A 13 -8.74 -6.99 2.13
CA ASP A 13 -7.57 -7.54 1.45
C ASP A 13 -6.99 -6.52 0.47
N GLU A 14 -5.76 -6.79 0.03
CA GLU A 14 -5.18 -6.15 -1.13
C GLU A 14 -4.57 -7.21 -2.03
N THR A 15 -4.83 -7.13 -3.34
CA THR A 15 -4.21 -8.02 -4.30
C THR A 15 -3.55 -7.25 -5.41
N PHE A 16 -2.54 -7.85 -6.02
CA PHE A 16 -1.69 -7.22 -7.03
C PHE A 16 -1.50 -8.19 -8.20
N LEU A 17 -1.98 -7.83 -9.37
CA LEU A 17 -1.54 -8.45 -10.62
C LEU A 17 -0.41 -7.61 -11.21
N VAL A 18 0.77 -8.21 -11.41
CA VAL A 18 1.87 -7.54 -12.09
C VAL A 18 1.60 -7.55 -13.58
N ILE A 19 1.35 -6.38 -14.17
CA ILE A 19 1.08 -6.23 -15.60
C ILE A 19 2.39 -6.08 -16.38
N ARG A 20 3.35 -5.33 -15.82
CA ARG A 20 4.66 -5.07 -16.41
C ARG A 20 5.71 -4.87 -15.32
N GLY A 21 6.94 -5.31 -15.58
CA GLY A 21 8.06 -5.12 -14.67
C GLY A 21 8.12 -6.17 -13.57
N THR A 22 8.81 -5.81 -12.48
CA THR A 22 9.06 -6.69 -11.33
C THR A 22 8.76 -5.93 -10.03
N ALA A 23 7.84 -6.46 -9.23
CA ALA A 23 7.52 -5.95 -7.91
C ALA A 23 8.29 -6.72 -6.83
N THR A 24 8.80 -6.00 -5.85
CA THR A 24 9.34 -6.56 -4.62
C THR A 24 8.33 -6.34 -3.51
N PHE A 25 7.89 -7.42 -2.86
CA PHE A 25 7.06 -7.41 -1.66
C PHE A 25 7.91 -7.79 -0.45
N THR A 26 7.73 -7.08 0.65
CA THR A 26 8.34 -7.40 1.94
C THR A 26 7.25 -7.57 2.97
N SER A 27 7.39 -8.56 3.85
CA SER A 27 6.55 -8.80 5.01
C SER A 27 7.43 -9.29 6.14
N ARG A 28 7.64 -8.47 7.17
CA ARG A 28 8.58 -8.74 8.26
C ARG A 28 9.98 -9.07 7.68
N ASP A 29 10.50 -10.26 7.97
CA ASP A 29 11.81 -10.71 7.49
C ASP A 29 11.76 -11.43 6.13
N SER A 30 10.59 -11.54 5.52
CA SER A 30 10.38 -12.22 4.24
C SER A 30 10.32 -11.23 3.08
N LYS A 31 10.98 -11.59 1.97
CA LYS A 31 11.00 -10.83 0.73
C LYS A 31 10.61 -11.74 -0.44
N ILE A 32 9.70 -11.27 -1.27
CA ILE A 32 9.17 -12.00 -2.43
C ILE A 32 9.25 -11.09 -3.65
N THR A 33 9.66 -11.64 -4.78
CA THR A 33 9.69 -10.93 -6.06
C THR A 33 8.61 -11.52 -6.96
N ALA A 34 7.81 -10.65 -7.58
CA ALA A 34 6.74 -11.01 -8.52
C ALA A 34 6.99 -10.35 -9.87
N ASN A 35 6.91 -11.12 -10.95
CA ASN A 35 7.14 -10.67 -12.32
C ASN A 35 5.81 -10.51 -13.07
N ALA A 36 5.84 -9.89 -14.25
CA ALA A 36 4.67 -9.77 -15.11
C ALA A 36 3.94 -11.12 -15.29
N GLY A 37 2.63 -11.13 -15.00
CA GLY A 37 1.78 -12.32 -14.99
C GLY A 37 1.55 -12.93 -13.59
N ASP A 38 2.40 -12.62 -12.61
CA ASP A 38 2.23 -13.10 -11.24
C ASP A 38 1.12 -12.33 -10.52
N TYR A 39 0.40 -13.05 -9.65
CA TYR A 39 -0.69 -12.51 -8.83
C TYR A 39 -0.39 -12.72 -7.35
N VAL A 40 -0.27 -11.62 -6.61
CA VAL A 40 0.01 -11.62 -5.17
C VAL A 40 -1.27 -11.28 -4.41
N VAL A 41 -1.59 -12.08 -3.40
CA VAL A 41 -2.70 -11.84 -2.47
C VAL A 41 -2.11 -11.48 -1.12
N VAL A 42 -2.54 -10.36 -0.57
CA VAL A 42 -2.26 -9.96 0.81
C VAL A 42 -3.57 -10.07 1.60
N PRO A 43 -3.71 -11.12 2.42
CA PRO A 43 -4.86 -11.26 3.30
C PRO A 43 -4.93 -10.13 4.33
N THR A 44 -6.15 -9.84 4.79
CA THR A 44 -6.39 -8.94 5.93
C THR A 44 -5.49 -9.28 7.11
N CYS A 45 -5.02 -8.25 7.81
CA CYS A 45 -4.07 -8.30 8.92
C CYS A 45 -2.66 -8.82 8.58
N SER A 46 -2.32 -9.01 7.30
CA SER A 46 -0.95 -9.37 6.89
C SER A 46 -0.08 -8.12 6.74
N PRO A 47 1.00 -7.97 7.53
CA PRO A 47 1.92 -6.84 7.40
C PRO A 47 2.66 -6.93 6.06
N HIS A 48 2.68 -5.84 5.30
CA HIS A 48 3.42 -5.83 4.04
C HIS A 48 3.79 -4.42 3.58
N THR A 49 4.83 -4.35 2.76
CA THR A 49 5.13 -3.22 1.89
C THR A 49 5.52 -3.74 0.52
N PHE A 50 5.44 -2.90 -0.51
CA PHE A 50 5.91 -3.25 -1.84
C PHE A 50 6.63 -2.07 -2.48
N GLY A 51 7.48 -2.38 -3.46
CA GLY A 51 8.23 -1.37 -4.18
C GLY A 51 8.78 -1.87 -5.50
N ASN A 52 9.19 -0.91 -6.33
CA ASN A 52 10.00 -1.16 -7.51
C ASN A 52 11.47 -0.93 -7.16
N GLU A 53 12.25 -2.01 -7.17
CA GLU A 53 13.70 -1.97 -6.93
C GLU A 53 14.53 -1.94 -8.23
N SER A 54 13.85 -1.98 -9.37
CA SER A 54 14.46 -1.92 -10.69
C SER A 54 14.38 -0.51 -11.30
N ASP A 55 15.14 -0.28 -12.38
CA ASP A 55 15.06 0.94 -13.18
C ASP A 55 13.97 0.88 -14.27
N GLU A 56 13.29 -0.26 -14.40
CA GLU A 56 12.22 -0.47 -15.37
C GLU A 56 10.87 -0.04 -14.80
N GLU A 57 9.93 0.32 -15.68
CA GLU A 57 8.57 0.68 -15.26
C GLU A 57 7.83 -0.53 -14.66
N LEU A 58 7.26 -0.34 -13.46
CA LEU A 58 6.38 -1.29 -12.80
C LEU A 58 4.92 -0.85 -12.97
N VAL A 59 4.09 -1.72 -13.55
CA VAL A 59 2.64 -1.51 -13.67
C VAL A 59 1.91 -2.60 -12.92
N LEU A 60 1.09 -2.20 -11.95
CA LEU A 60 0.30 -3.09 -11.09
C LEU A 60 -1.18 -2.83 -11.31
N TYR A 61 -1.98 -3.90 -11.28
CA TYR A 61 -3.42 -3.82 -11.15
C TYR A 61 -3.80 -4.27 -9.73
N ASN A 62 -4.26 -3.33 -8.91
CA ASN A 62 -4.62 -3.59 -7.53
C ASN A 62 -6.13 -3.75 -7.38
N THR A 63 -6.54 -4.68 -6.52
CA THR A 63 -7.92 -4.76 -6.05
C THR A 63 -7.96 -4.77 -4.52
N PHE A 64 -9.10 -4.33 -3.99
CA PHE A 64 -9.35 -4.24 -2.56
C PHE A 64 -10.77 -4.71 -2.27
N THR A 65 -10.90 -5.67 -1.36
CA THR A 65 -12.18 -6.25 -0.96
C THR A 65 -12.35 -6.14 0.55
N PRO A 66 -13.43 -5.53 1.04
CA PRO A 66 -14.54 -4.91 0.31
C PRO A 66 -14.19 -3.54 -0.30
N THR A 67 -14.99 -3.11 -1.28
CA THR A 67 -14.82 -1.84 -2.05
C THR A 67 -14.70 -0.57 -1.20
N PHE A 68 -15.11 -0.60 0.06
CA PHE A 68 -15.03 0.54 0.99
C PHE A 68 -13.65 1.20 1.01
N TYR A 69 -12.57 0.41 0.88
CA TYR A 69 -11.21 0.96 0.88
C TYR A 69 -10.93 1.92 -0.28
N ILE A 70 -11.64 1.83 -1.41
CA ILE A 70 -11.44 2.76 -2.54
C ILE A 70 -11.68 4.23 -2.14
N ASP A 71 -12.52 4.47 -1.13
CA ASP A 71 -12.77 5.83 -0.63
C ASP A 71 -11.55 6.44 0.08
N TYR A 72 -10.57 5.64 0.53
CA TYR A 72 -9.28 6.11 1.05
C TYR A 72 -8.54 6.96 0.03
N PHE A 73 -8.40 6.48 -1.21
CA PHE A 73 -7.75 7.23 -2.29
C PHE A 73 -8.51 8.52 -2.64
N ARG A 74 -9.84 8.47 -2.60
CA ARG A 74 -10.68 9.66 -2.81
C ARG A 74 -10.50 10.69 -1.69
N LEU A 75 -10.37 10.23 -0.44
CA LEU A 75 -10.10 11.10 0.70
C LEU A 75 -8.72 11.75 0.57
N MET A 76 -7.68 10.98 0.24
CA MET A 76 -6.33 11.51 0.04
C MET A 76 -6.29 12.56 -1.06
N ALA A 77 -6.97 12.33 -2.20
CA ALA A 77 -7.05 13.30 -3.28
C ALA A 77 -7.74 14.61 -2.83
N LYS A 78 -8.82 14.51 -2.04
CA LYS A 78 -9.50 15.69 -1.46
C LYS A 78 -8.60 16.44 -0.48
N MET A 79 -7.87 15.74 0.38
CA MET A 79 -6.94 16.34 1.34
C MET A 79 -5.77 17.03 0.64
N ALA A 80 -5.18 16.38 -0.37
CA ALA A 80 -4.09 16.95 -1.16
C ALA A 80 -4.55 18.22 -1.91
N ALA A 81 -5.76 18.23 -2.47
CA ALA A 81 -6.31 19.42 -3.14
C ALA A 81 -6.54 20.64 -2.21
N GLN A 82 -6.47 20.45 -0.88
CA GLN A 82 -6.60 21.52 0.11
C GLN A 82 -5.24 22.09 0.55
N THR A 83 -4.12 21.49 0.14
CA THR A 83 -2.77 22.00 0.46
C THR A 83 -2.31 23.00 -0.61
N GLU A 84 -1.38 23.89 -0.24
CA GLU A 84 -0.91 24.96 -1.14
C GLU A 84 -0.24 24.42 -2.41
N ASP A 85 0.46 23.29 -2.32
CA ASP A 85 1.20 22.67 -3.43
C ASP A 85 0.44 21.48 -4.07
N GLY A 86 -0.79 21.20 -3.61
CA GLY A 86 -1.60 20.10 -4.10
C GLY A 86 -1.08 18.71 -3.71
N LYS A 87 -0.14 18.62 -2.76
CA LYS A 87 0.47 17.35 -2.33
C LYS A 87 0.02 16.94 -0.95
N LEU A 88 0.01 15.63 -0.72
CA LEU A 88 -0.28 15.03 0.57
C LEU A 88 0.97 15.10 1.46
N THR A 89 0.85 15.65 2.66
CA THR A 89 1.92 15.58 3.67
C THR A 89 1.89 14.22 4.38
N PRO A 90 3.00 13.79 5.01
CA PRO A 90 3.02 12.56 5.81
C PRO A 90 1.94 12.53 6.90
N GLU A 91 1.67 13.67 7.55
CA GLU A 91 0.64 13.80 8.58
C GLU A 91 -0.76 13.60 8.02
N LEU A 92 -1.07 14.20 6.86
CA LEU A 92 -2.37 14.01 6.19
C LEU A 92 -2.54 12.57 5.68
N ALA A 93 -1.47 11.96 5.17
CA ALA A 93 -1.47 10.56 4.77
C ALA A 93 -1.80 9.65 5.96
N LYS A 94 -1.16 9.87 7.11
CA LYS A 94 -1.44 9.14 8.34
C LYS A 94 -2.88 9.30 8.81
N GLN A 95 -3.42 10.52 8.81
CA GLN A 95 -4.82 10.78 9.16
C GLN A 95 -5.80 10.07 8.22
N ALA A 96 -5.48 9.99 6.93
CA ALA A 96 -6.29 9.23 5.97
C ALA A 96 -6.21 7.73 6.27
N MET A 97 -5.02 7.17 6.51
CA MET A 97 -4.81 5.75 6.82
C MET A 97 -5.61 5.30 8.05
N GLU A 98 -5.58 6.09 9.13
CA GLU A 98 -6.29 5.80 10.39
C GLU A 98 -7.81 5.69 10.19
N ARG A 99 -8.40 6.46 9.27
CA ARG A 99 -9.85 6.41 8.96
C ARG A 99 -10.28 5.15 8.22
N TYR A 100 -9.33 4.43 7.62
CA TYR A 100 -9.58 3.24 6.80
C TYR A 100 -8.89 1.99 7.37
N ALA A 101 -8.63 1.98 8.68
CA ALA A 101 -8.05 0.84 9.41
C ALA A 101 -6.75 0.31 8.76
N THR A 102 -5.93 1.24 8.28
CA THR A 102 -4.61 1.01 7.68
C THR A 102 -3.56 1.48 8.68
N LEU A 103 -2.73 0.54 9.17
CA LEU A 103 -1.81 0.79 10.29
C LEU A 103 -0.38 0.50 9.87
N GLN A 104 0.60 1.29 10.31
CA GLN A 104 2.02 1.01 10.05
C GLN A 104 2.65 0.27 11.23
N THR A 105 3.36 -0.82 10.96
CA THR A 105 4.16 -1.51 11.96
C THR A 105 5.38 -0.65 12.30
N GLY A 106 5.73 -0.60 13.59
CA GLY A 106 6.74 0.33 14.12
C GLY A 106 6.19 1.58 14.81
N VAL A 107 4.89 1.89 14.64
CA VAL A 107 4.15 2.89 15.45
C VAL A 107 3.22 2.20 16.47
N THR A 108 2.74 1.00 16.16
CA THR A 108 1.97 0.13 17.05
C THR A 108 2.70 -1.20 17.22
N LYS A 109 3.22 -1.47 18.43
CA LYS A 109 4.09 -2.61 18.75
C LYS A 109 3.37 -3.94 18.98
N GLU A 110 2.06 -4.01 18.81
CA GLU A 110 1.28 -5.19 19.17
C GLU A 110 0.43 -5.68 18.01
N PHE A 111 1.02 -6.48 17.10
CA PHE A 111 0.37 -7.50 16.28
C PHE A 111 1.37 -8.57 15.83
#